data_AF-A0AAP7A4K0-F1
#
_entry.id   AF-A0AAP7A4K0-F1
#
_cell.length_a   1.000
_cell.length_b   1.000
_cell.length_c   1.000
_cell.angle_alpha   90.00
_cell.angle_beta   90.00
_cell.angle_gamma   90.00
#
_symmetry.space_group_name_H-M   'P 1'
#
loop_
_entity.id
_entity.type
_entity.pdbx_description
1 polymer ?
#
loop_
_entity_poly.entity_id
_entity_poly.type
_entity_poly.pdbx_seq_one_letter_code
_entity_poly.pdbx_strand_id
1 'polypeptide(L)'
;MRISAYYDFYTDRLRPLQLIFRSDPDELDWTKTLYITVDGPFERLEPEDFGDMLCVSVLLSDLVLGACSGQIGINLPAIAERYDTAAELFIINLDDVEELLQMSL
;
A
#
# COMPACT_ATOMS: atom_id res chain seq x y z
N MET A 1 -7.78 -9.90 -0.23
CA MET A 1 -6.84 -8.79 -0.48
C MET A 1 -7.10 -8.12 -1.83
N ARG A 2 -7.28 -6.81 -1.87
CA ARG A 2 -7.48 -6.01 -3.10
C ARG A 2 -6.54 -4.81 -3.07
N ILE A 3 -5.87 -4.55 -4.19
CA ILE A 3 -5.05 -3.34 -4.39
C ILE A 3 -5.85 -2.39 -5.27
N SER A 4 -6.07 -1.19 -4.77
CA SER A 4 -6.69 -0.08 -5.50
C SER A 4 -5.75 1.12 -5.43
N ALA A 5 -6.03 2.19 -6.17
CA ALA A 5 -5.28 3.43 -6.05
C ALA A 5 -6.22 4.61 -5.86
N TYR A 6 -5.79 5.53 -5.00
CA TYR A 6 -6.37 6.86 -4.95
C TYR A 6 -5.71 7.73 -6.03
N TYR A 7 -6.53 8.31 -6.88
CA TYR A 7 -6.09 9.18 -7.97
C TYR A 7 -6.40 10.63 -7.62
N ASP A 8 -5.43 11.50 -7.86
CA ASP A 8 -5.62 12.94 -7.76
C ASP A 8 -4.90 13.66 -8.91
N PHE A 9 -5.19 14.94 -9.07
CA PHE A 9 -4.54 15.79 -10.05
C PHE A 9 -3.16 16.20 -9.55
N TYR A 10 -2.14 15.73 -10.28
CA TYR A 10 -0.76 16.18 -10.10
C TYR A 10 -0.26 16.72 -11.44
N THR A 11 0.20 17.98 -11.48
CA THR A 11 0.68 18.65 -12.71
C THR A 11 -0.32 18.57 -13.88
N ASP A 12 -1.60 18.87 -13.61
CA ASP A 12 -2.72 18.84 -14.58
C ASP A 12 -3.01 17.47 -15.21
N ARG A 13 -2.52 16.38 -14.62
CA ARG A 13 -2.85 15.01 -15.01
C ARG A 13 -3.37 14.23 -13.82
N LEU A 14 -4.45 13.48 -14.04
CA LEU A 14 -4.92 12.50 -13.07
C LEU A 14 -3.94 11.33 -13.06
N ARG A 15 -3.26 11.10 -11.92
CA ARG A 15 -2.36 9.96 -11.74
C ARG A 15 -2.66 9.26 -10.41
N PRO A 16 -2.35 7.97 -10.28
CA PRO A 16 -2.40 7.32 -8.98
C PRO A 16 -1.34 7.97 -8.08
N LEU A 17 -1.73 8.42 -6.89
CA LEU A 17 -0.81 8.98 -5.90
C LEU A 17 -0.57 8.03 -4.73
N GLN A 18 -1.57 7.22 -4.39
CA GLN A 18 -1.49 6.28 -3.28
C GLN A 18 -2.02 4.93 -3.70
N LEU A 19 -1.29 3.88 -3.37
CA LEU A 19 -1.80 2.52 -3.39
C LEU A 19 -2.52 2.24 -2.08
N ILE A 20 -3.72 1.71 -2.20
CA ILE A 20 -4.57 1.33 -1.09
C ILE A 20 -4.65 -0.19 -1.07
N PHE A 21 -4.13 -0.79 -0.02
CA PHE A 21 -4.22 -2.21 0.22
C PHE A 21 -5.25 -2.47 1.32
N ARG A 22 -6.32 -3.20 0.98
CA ARG A 22 -7.37 -3.62 1.93
C ARG A 22 -7.22 -5.08 2.29
N SER A 23 -7.20 -5.37 3.59
CA SER A 23 -7.19 -6.72 4.15
C SER A 23 -8.03 -6.80 5.41
N ASP A 24 -8.55 -7.98 5.69
CA ASP A 24 -9.04 -8.29 7.03
C ASP A 24 -7.81 -8.44 7.96
N PRO A 25 -7.78 -7.78 9.14
CA PRO A 25 -6.68 -7.92 10.10
C PRO A 25 -6.42 -9.37 10.55
N ASP A 26 -7.47 -10.21 10.59
CA ASP A 26 -7.37 -11.61 11.00
C ASP A 26 -6.74 -12.50 9.90
N GLU A 27 -6.71 -12.03 8.65
CA GLU A 27 -6.03 -12.71 7.53
C GLU A 27 -4.53 -12.43 7.48
N LEU A 28 -4.04 -11.44 8.25
CA LEU A 28 -2.65 -11.00 8.23
C LEU A 28 -1.80 -11.70 9.30
N ASP A 29 -0.67 -12.25 8.86
CA ASP A 29 0.39 -12.66 9.77
C ASP A 29 1.29 -11.46 10.10
N TRP A 30 0.92 -10.73 11.14
CA TRP A 30 1.63 -9.54 11.64
C TRP A 30 3.06 -9.80 12.08
N THR A 31 3.52 -11.05 12.12
CA THR A 31 4.91 -11.41 12.45
C THR A 31 5.82 -11.48 11.21
N LYS A 32 5.28 -11.25 10.00
CA LYS A 32 6.00 -11.45 8.74
C LYS A 32 5.86 -10.27 7.79
N THR A 33 6.82 -10.17 6.87
CA THR A 33 6.68 -9.31 5.69
C THR A 33 5.63 -9.88 4.74
N LEU A 34 4.66 -9.07 4.36
CA LEU A 34 3.68 -9.38 3.33
C LEU A 34 4.23 -8.97 1.96
N TYR A 35 4.37 -9.89 1.02
CA TYR A 35 4.81 -9.58 -0.33
C TYR A 35 3.64 -9.46 -1.29
N ILE A 36 3.61 -8.37 -2.06
CA ILE A 36 2.59 -8.09 -3.07
C ILE A 36 3.24 -7.70 -4.39
N THR A 37 2.62 -8.08 -5.50
CA THR A 37 3.01 -7.61 -6.83
C THR A 37 2.29 -6.32 -7.15
N VAL A 38 3.03 -5.30 -7.55
CA VAL A 38 2.54 -4.00 -7.99
C VAL A 38 2.47 -4.05 -9.52
N ASP A 39 1.31 -4.46 -10.03
CA ASP A 39 1.01 -4.55 -11.46
C ASP A 39 -0.25 -3.72 -11.74
N GLY A 40 -0.06 -2.59 -12.44
CA GLY A 40 -1.15 -1.68 -12.83
C GLY A 40 -1.85 -2.12 -14.13
N PRO A 41 -2.97 -1.49 -14.51
CA PRO A 41 -3.60 -0.31 -13.91
C PRO A 41 -4.45 -0.65 -12.66
N PHE A 42 -4.38 0.21 -11.65
CA PHE A 42 -5.15 0.05 -10.41
C PHE A 42 -6.56 0.60 -10.55
N GLU A 43 -7.52 -0.13 -9.98
CA GLU A 43 -8.87 0.37 -9.81
C GLU A 43 -8.87 1.63 -8.94
N ARG A 44 -9.66 2.62 -9.35
CA ARG A 44 -9.78 3.87 -8.61
C ARG A 44 -10.61 3.64 -7.36
N LEU A 45 -10.07 4.09 -6.23
CA LEU A 45 -10.78 4.15 -4.97
C LEU A 45 -11.33 5.56 -4.77
N GLU A 46 -12.64 5.67 -4.56
CA GLU A 46 -13.29 6.96 -4.30
C GLU A 46 -13.29 7.26 -2.79
N PRO A 47 -13.36 8.54 -2.38
CA PRO A 47 -13.33 8.91 -0.95
C PRO A 47 -14.37 8.17 -0.09
N GLU A 48 -15.54 7.87 -0.66
CA GLU A 48 -16.62 7.15 0.02
C GLU A 48 -16.26 5.69 0.32
N ASP A 49 -15.34 5.09 -0.44
CA ASP A 49 -14.94 3.69 -0.28
C ASP A 49 -14.06 3.46 0.97
N PHE A 50 -13.42 4.50 1.52
CA PHE A 50 -12.62 4.38 2.75
C PHE A 50 -13.49 4.02 3.96
N GLY A 51 -14.71 4.56 4.04
CA GLY A 51 -15.63 4.34 5.15
C GLY A 51 -15.03 4.71 6.51
N ASP A 52 -15.42 3.96 7.55
CA ASP A 52 -14.93 4.13 8.93
C ASP A 52 -13.80 3.13 9.28
N MET A 53 -13.10 2.61 8.26
CA MET A 53 -12.05 1.60 8.44
C MET A 53 -10.81 2.18 9.13
N LEU A 54 -10.15 1.35 9.95
CA LEU A 54 -8.87 1.73 10.54
C LEU A 54 -7.78 1.74 9.47
N CYS A 55 -7.28 2.94 9.16
CA CYS A 55 -6.24 3.15 8.16
C CYS A 55 -4.89 3.47 8.80
N VAL A 56 -3.82 2.95 8.19
CA VAL A 56 -2.43 3.23 8.56
C VAL A 56 -1.62 3.62 7.34
N SER A 57 -0.69 4.53 7.55
CA SER A 57 0.31 4.87 6.54
C SER A 57 1.47 3.88 6.60
N VAL A 58 1.83 3.34 5.43
CA VAL A 58 3.04 2.55 5.22
C VAL A 58 4.14 3.51 4.82
N LEU A 59 5.22 3.54 5.60
CA LEU A 59 6.37 4.39 5.35
C LEU A 59 7.33 3.68 4.38
N LEU A 60 8.17 4.45 3.68
CA LEU A 60 9.24 3.89 2.86
C LEU A 60 10.13 2.90 3.64
N SER A 61 10.39 3.16 4.93
CA SER A 61 11.17 2.27 5.80
C SER A 61 10.49 0.93 6.11
N ASP A 62 9.18 0.82 5.88
CA ASP A 62 8.45 -0.44 6.02
C ASP A 62 8.47 -1.26 4.72
N LEU A 63 8.88 -0.66 3.62
CA LEU A 63 8.92 -1.32 2.32
C LEU A 63 10.27 -2.01 2.11
N VAL A 64 10.21 -3.20 1.51
CA VAL A 64 11.39 -3.96 1.11
C VAL A 64 11.23 -4.46 -0.32
N LEU A 65 12.33 -4.63 -1.05
CA LEU A 65 12.28 -5.22 -2.38
C LEU A 65 11.87 -6.69 -2.30
N GLY A 66 10.92 -7.08 -3.15
CA GLY A 66 10.54 -8.48 -3.34
C GLY A 66 11.56 -9.28 -4.12
N ALA A 67 11.35 -10.60 -4.18
CA ALA A 67 12.23 -11.50 -4.93
C ALA A 67 11.97 -11.45 -6.46
N CYS A 68 10.76 -11.03 -6.85
CA CYS A 68 10.34 -10.94 -8.24
C CYS A 68 10.28 -9.48 -8.72
N SER A 69 10.43 -9.26 -10.02
CA SER A 69 10.25 -7.94 -10.64
C SER A 69 8.87 -7.36 -10.32
N GLY A 70 8.81 -6.09 -9.94
CA GLY A 70 7.56 -5.41 -9.58
C GLY A 70 6.95 -5.87 -8.26
N GLN A 71 7.65 -6.69 -7.47
CA GLN A 71 7.17 -7.13 -6.15
C GLN A 71 7.77 -6.25 -5.05
N ILE A 72 6.92 -5.82 -4.13
CA ILE A 72 7.33 -5.14 -2.89
C ILE A 72 6.90 -5.99 -1.69
N GLY A 73 7.66 -5.90 -0.61
CA GLY A 73 7.31 -6.43 0.70
C GLY A 73 6.92 -5.30 1.65
N ILE A 74 5.90 -5.53 2.46
CA ILE A 74 5.42 -4.62 3.51
C ILE A 74 5.75 -5.26 4.85
N ASN A 75 6.59 -4.60 5.66
CA ASN A 75 7.02 -5.07 6.97
C ASN A 75 5.89 -4.88 8.02
N LEU A 76 4.96 -5.84 8.07
CA LEU A 76 3.84 -5.82 9.03
C LEU A 76 4.28 -5.73 10.50
N PRO A 77 5.37 -6.41 10.96
CA PRO A 77 5.86 -6.25 12.33
C PRO A 77 6.15 -4.81 12.73
N ALA A 78 6.81 -4.04 11.85
CA ALA A 78 7.15 -2.64 12.13
C ALA A 78 5.90 -1.73 12.16
N ILE A 79 4.88 -2.05 11.35
CA ILE A 79 3.60 -1.35 11.35
C ILE A 79 2.83 -1.67 12.64
N ALA A 80 2.77 -2.95 13.04
CA ALA A 80 2.10 -3.39 14.25
C ALA A 80 2.70 -2.76 15.52
N GLU A 81 4.02 -2.59 15.57
CA GLU A 81 4.69 -1.92 16.70
C GLU A 81 4.22 -0.46 16.86
N ARG A 82 3.86 0.22 15.77
CA ARG A 82 3.41 1.62 15.78
C ARG A 82 1.90 1.78 15.95
N TYR A 83 1.11 0.89 15.38
CA TYR A 83 -0.34 1.07 15.22
C TYR A 83 -1.20 -0.10 15.72
N ASP A 84 -0.59 -1.11 16.36
CA ASP A 84 -1.23 -2.39 16.72
C ASP A 84 -1.66 -3.21 15.48
N THR A 85 -2.34 -4.33 15.68
CA THR A 85 -2.71 -5.30 14.64
C THR A 85 -4.14 -5.13 14.12
N ALA A 86 -4.73 -3.94 14.25
CA ALA A 86 -6.14 -3.68 13.92
C ALA A 86 -6.35 -2.96 12.59
N ALA A 87 -5.29 -2.67 11.83
CA ALA A 87 -5.43 -1.90 10.59
C ALA A 87 -6.06 -2.72 9.46
N GLU A 88 -7.08 -2.14 8.82
CA GLU A 88 -7.84 -2.74 7.71
C GLU A 88 -7.42 -2.16 6.35
N LEU A 89 -6.90 -0.92 6.36
CA LEU A 89 -6.45 -0.17 5.20
C LEU A 89 -5.00 0.28 5.35
N PHE A 90 -4.20 -0.02 4.35
CA PHE A 90 -2.80 0.38 4.27
C PHE A 90 -2.63 1.34 3.12
N ILE A 91 -2.12 2.54 3.42
CA ILE A 91 -1.91 3.60 2.45
C ILE A 91 -0.41 3.68 2.17
N ILE A 92 -0.02 3.44 0.92
CA ILE A 92 1.36 3.50 0.46
C ILE A 92 1.45 4.63 -0.57
N ASN A 93 2.37 5.57 -0.43
CA ASN A 93 2.58 6.56 -1.49
C ASN A 93 3.20 5.87 -2.70
N LEU A 94 2.69 6.18 -3.89
CA LEU A 94 3.21 5.58 -5.10
C LEU A 94 4.67 6.01 -5.36
N ASP A 95 5.02 7.25 -5.02
CA ASP A 95 6.39 7.75 -5.14
C ASP A 95 7.39 6.91 -4.30
N ASP A 96 7.00 6.44 -3.10
CA ASP A 96 7.83 5.56 -2.27
C ASP A 96 8.03 4.18 -2.93
N VAL A 97 7.00 3.67 -3.61
CA VAL A 97 7.06 2.40 -4.36
C VAL A 97 7.92 2.54 -5.61
N GLU A 98 7.78 3.64 -6.34
CA GLU A 98 8.59 3.99 -7.51
C GLU A 98 10.08 4.15 -7.12
N GLU A 99 10.36 4.84 -6.02
CA GLU A 99 11.71 4.99 -5.46
C GLU A 99 12.32 3.62 -5.12
N LEU A 100 11.57 2.77 -4.42
CA LEU A 100 12.03 1.43 -4.05
C LEU A 100 12.31 0.56 -5.27
N LEU A 101 11.39 0.55 -6.25
CA LEU A 101 11.52 -0.26 -7.46
C LEU A 101 12.50 0.34 -8.48
N GLN A 102 12.93 1.59 -8.30
CA GLN A 102 13.71 2.35 -9.28
C GLN A 102 13.02 2.41 -10.66
N MET A 103 11.68 2.54 -10.66
CA MET A 103 10.83 2.54 -11.85
C MET A 103 9.75 3.63 -11.73
N SER A 104 9.24 4.11 -12.87
CA SER A 104 8.07 5.01 -12.91
C SER A 104 6.83 4.21 -13.30
N LEU A 105 5.76 4.29 -12.51
CA LEU A 105 4.52 3.51 -12.63
C LEU A 105 3.34 4.35 -13.15
#